data_AF-A0A074WT75-F1
#
_entry.id   AF-A0A074WT75-F1
#
_cell.length_a   1.000
_cell.length_b   1.000
_cell.length_c   1.000
_cell.angle_alpha   90.00
_cell.angle_beta   90.00
_cell.angle_gamma   90.00
#
_symmetry.space_group_name_H-M   'P 1'
#
loop_
_entity.id
_entity.type
_entity.pdbx_description
1 polymer ?
#
loop_
_entity_poly.entity_id
_entity_poly.type
_entity_poly.pdbx_seq_one_letter_code
_entity_poly.pdbx_strand_id
1 'polypeptide(L)'
;MKISSVVPVLALMAAQSVNAHTLFSELYVDGAAQGDGTCIRMPSDPNTATDPIPSLDSSDMACGVDGTKGFARVCSVDSGSVLSFEYRDWPDNPSIGSIDISHKGPCAVYLKKVDSAIDDQGTGDGWFKIWDEGYDESAGKWCTEKLIANNGHLSVNMPNGLQGGYYLVRPELLALHNADKGDPQFYVGCAQVWLNSTGSQLPQKTVSIPGYVDYNQPSTSFNIWNEPMALPYPIPGPAVYVPSSSAVGNQKLRVSQQQQTEGLAPSDCVVTNGNWDGIELDKYSDQAGCWNASTACWAQCKECYAVAPPTGNAGCKIWEDKCQNINDQCSAGNYNGPPNYMQNLNPPVKQVSLPAAVSAQNGDAKATAVTPPSEGNSLTVSTDGSCGNGVTCQGSSLGNCCSSHGYCGSSAEYCQAGCNSAFGTCSSGQSKRDEHNHMHVHKHAYHVGGDVRTMP
;
A
#
# COMPACT_ATOMS: atom_id res chain seq x y z
N MET A 1 -36.04 18.26 65.41
CA MET A 1 -36.41 18.03 64.00
C MET A 1 -35.15 18.13 63.15
N LYS A 2 -34.62 16.99 62.67
CA LYS A 2 -33.50 16.96 61.73
C LYS A 2 -34.09 16.77 60.33
N ILE A 3 -33.89 17.75 59.46
CA ILE A 3 -34.32 17.68 58.05
C ILE A 3 -33.11 17.19 57.26
N SER A 4 -33.08 15.90 56.92
CA SER A 4 -32.12 15.35 55.97
C SER A 4 -32.57 15.71 54.55
N SER A 5 -31.81 16.58 53.88
CA SER A 5 -31.97 16.85 52.45
C SER A 5 -31.20 15.78 51.67
N VAL A 6 -31.92 15.00 50.87
CA VAL A 6 -31.34 14.05 49.91
C VAL A 6 -31.22 14.79 48.59
N VAL A 7 -29.98 15.00 48.12
CA VAL A 7 -29.69 15.54 46.78
C VAL A 7 -29.64 14.36 45.81
N PRO A 8 -30.45 14.33 44.72
CA PRO A 8 -30.31 13.30 43.71
C PRO A 8 -29.10 13.62 42.82
N VAL A 9 -28.16 12.68 42.76
CA VAL A 9 -27.07 12.71 41.78
C VAL A 9 -27.67 12.35 40.42
N LEU A 10 -27.82 13.34 39.55
CA LEU A 10 -28.21 13.15 38.16
C LEU A 10 -26.98 12.65 37.39
N ALA A 11 -26.90 11.35 37.13
CA ALA A 11 -25.87 10.79 36.26
C ALA A 11 -26.20 11.16 34.80
N LEU A 12 -25.51 12.16 34.25
CA LEU A 12 -25.47 12.39 32.81
C LEU A 12 -24.73 11.21 32.17
N MET A 13 -25.46 10.27 31.56
CA MET A 13 -24.88 9.37 30.58
C MET A 13 -24.59 10.21 29.32
N ALA A 14 -23.34 10.62 29.15
CA ALA A 14 -22.86 11.07 27.85
C ALA A 14 -22.92 9.85 26.92
N ALA A 15 -23.81 9.90 25.93
CA ALA A 15 -23.75 8.97 24.81
C ALA A 15 -22.42 9.22 24.11
N GLN A 16 -21.44 8.35 24.33
CA GLN A 16 -20.26 8.33 23.49
C GLN A 16 -20.77 7.89 22.11
N SER A 17 -20.70 8.78 21.14
CA SER A 17 -20.80 8.42 19.73
C SER A 17 -19.67 7.44 19.47
N VAL A 18 -19.96 6.14 19.46
CA VAL A 18 -19.01 5.13 19.04
C VAL A 18 -18.87 5.32 17.54
N ASN A 19 -17.77 5.94 17.10
CA ASN A 19 -17.43 5.94 15.68
C ASN A 19 -16.99 4.52 15.33
N ALA A 20 -17.72 3.87 14.43
CA ALA A 20 -17.40 2.49 14.04
C ALA A 20 -16.38 2.43 12.89
N HIS A 21 -16.20 3.55 12.20
CA HIS A 21 -15.52 3.67 10.92
C HIS A 21 -14.08 4.14 11.08
N THR A 22 -13.29 4.21 10.00
CA THR A 22 -11.84 4.40 10.10
C THR A 22 -11.25 5.24 8.97
N LEU A 23 -10.12 5.90 9.24
CA LEU A 23 -9.36 6.67 8.26
C LEU A 23 -7.86 6.33 8.35
N PHE A 24 -7.22 6.17 7.19
CA PHE A 24 -5.76 6.12 7.09
C PHE A 24 -5.18 7.49 7.48
N SER A 25 -4.59 7.55 8.68
CA SER A 25 -4.30 8.79 9.40
C SER A 25 -2.83 9.19 9.41
N GLU A 26 -1.92 8.21 9.44
CA GLU A 26 -0.49 8.51 9.51
C GLU A 26 0.36 7.42 8.82
N LEU A 27 1.34 7.87 8.05
CA LEU A 27 2.33 7.02 7.39
C LEU A 27 3.59 6.95 8.26
N TYR A 28 4.16 5.76 8.35
CA TYR A 28 5.48 5.53 8.94
C TYR A 28 6.40 4.93 7.88
N VAL A 29 7.63 5.40 7.83
CA VAL A 29 8.69 4.89 6.95
C VAL A 29 9.84 4.44 7.84
N ASP A 30 10.16 3.15 7.81
CA ASP A 30 11.24 2.54 8.60
C ASP A 30 11.17 2.87 10.11
N GLY A 31 9.95 2.87 10.66
CA GLY A 31 9.70 3.19 12.07
C GLY A 31 9.48 4.66 12.38
N ALA A 32 9.85 5.56 11.47
CA ALA A 32 9.68 7.01 11.66
C ALA A 32 8.30 7.47 11.17
N ALA A 33 7.53 8.04 12.09
CA ALA A 33 6.28 8.71 11.76
C ALA A 33 6.54 9.91 10.85
N GLN A 34 5.79 10.02 9.75
CA GLN A 34 5.91 11.13 8.81
C GLN A 34 5.11 12.36 9.27
N GLY A 35 4.26 12.22 10.30
CA GLY A 35 3.37 13.25 10.82
C GLY A 35 1.92 13.02 10.37
N ASP A 36 0.99 13.31 11.27
CA ASP A 36 -0.47 13.26 11.06
C ASP A 36 -0.90 13.86 9.71
N GLY A 37 -1.48 13.06 8.82
CA GLY A 37 -1.95 13.48 7.49
C GLY A 37 -0.86 13.90 6.50
N THR A 38 0.41 13.83 6.88
CA THR A 38 1.54 14.26 6.05
C THR A 38 1.75 13.28 4.90
N CYS A 39 1.86 13.79 3.67
CA CYS A 39 1.93 13.03 2.43
C CYS A 39 0.66 12.21 2.11
N ILE A 40 -0.40 12.32 2.91
CA ILE A 40 -1.65 11.55 2.73
C ILE A 40 -2.72 12.46 2.12
N ARG A 41 -3.44 11.94 1.13
CA ARG A 41 -4.61 12.59 0.53
C ARG A 41 -5.83 12.31 1.40
N MET A 42 -6.10 13.20 2.35
CA MET A 42 -7.22 13.08 3.28
C MET A 42 -8.47 13.82 2.79
N PRO A 43 -9.67 13.33 3.16
CA PRO A 43 -10.90 14.11 3.06
C PRO A 43 -10.79 15.44 3.80
N SER A 44 -11.47 16.47 3.29
CA SER A 44 -11.44 17.80 3.90
C SER A 44 -12.45 18.00 5.03
N ASP A 45 -13.57 17.26 5.04
CA ASP A 45 -14.61 17.35 6.08
C ASP A 45 -14.36 16.34 7.21
N PRO A 46 -13.96 16.78 8.43
CA PRO A 46 -13.71 15.88 9.55
C PRO A 46 -14.97 15.12 10.03
N ASN A 47 -16.18 15.60 9.73
CA ASN A 47 -17.41 14.97 10.22
C ASN A 47 -17.76 13.68 9.46
N THR A 48 -17.28 13.55 8.22
CA THR A 48 -17.53 12.39 7.34
C THR A 48 -16.23 11.69 6.95
N ALA A 49 -15.08 12.13 7.49
CA ALA A 49 -13.76 11.66 7.04
C ALA A 49 -13.55 10.16 7.25
N THR A 50 -14.22 9.56 8.23
CA THR A 50 -14.11 8.13 8.52
C THR A 50 -15.14 7.29 7.77
N ASP A 51 -16.12 7.89 7.10
CA ASP A 51 -17.20 7.15 6.43
C ASP A 51 -16.62 6.23 5.32
N PRO A 52 -17.25 5.07 5.07
CA PRO A 52 -16.86 4.25 3.93
C PRO A 52 -17.12 5.00 2.63
N ILE A 53 -16.40 4.63 1.57
CA ILE A 53 -16.63 5.22 0.26
C ILE A 53 -18.08 5.01 -0.20
N PRO A 54 -18.66 5.97 -0.95
CA PRO A 54 -20.09 5.94 -1.26
C PRO A 54 -20.48 4.88 -2.30
N SER A 55 -19.55 4.45 -3.16
CA SER A 55 -19.84 3.46 -4.20
C SER A 55 -18.57 2.80 -4.76
N LEU A 56 -18.71 1.53 -5.18
CA LEU A 56 -17.63 0.77 -5.84
C LEU A 56 -17.25 1.30 -7.24
N ASP A 57 -18.14 2.07 -7.86
CA ASP A 57 -17.90 2.70 -9.16
C ASP A 57 -17.39 4.15 -9.04
N SER A 58 -17.33 4.70 -7.82
CA SER A 58 -16.89 6.09 -7.60
C SER A 58 -15.40 6.25 -7.88
N SER A 59 -14.98 7.43 -8.33
CA SER A 59 -13.57 7.83 -8.35
C SER A 59 -12.91 7.76 -6.98
N ASP A 60 -13.69 7.91 -5.90
CA ASP A 60 -13.21 7.86 -4.52
C ASP A 60 -12.63 6.48 -4.14
N MET A 61 -12.98 5.43 -4.89
CA MET A 61 -12.35 4.11 -4.73
C MET A 61 -10.84 4.15 -4.86
N ALA A 62 -10.29 5.07 -5.66
CA ALA A 62 -8.85 5.15 -5.88
C ALA A 62 -8.12 5.63 -4.62
N CYS A 63 -8.50 6.77 -4.07
CA CYS A 63 -7.72 7.45 -3.02
C CYS A 63 -8.56 8.02 -1.87
N GLY A 64 -9.82 7.60 -1.73
CA GLY A 64 -10.76 8.14 -0.74
C GLY A 64 -11.48 9.39 -1.24
N VAL A 65 -12.45 9.86 -0.45
CA VAL A 65 -13.16 11.13 -0.71
C VAL A 65 -12.15 12.27 -0.74
N ASP A 66 -12.29 13.19 -1.71
CA ASP A 66 -11.33 14.25 -2.07
C ASP A 66 -9.94 13.76 -2.53
N GLY A 67 -9.67 12.45 -2.54
CA GLY A 67 -8.36 11.87 -2.83
C GLY A 67 -7.89 11.97 -4.29
N THR A 68 -8.76 12.43 -5.19
CA THR A 68 -8.37 12.78 -6.57
C THR A 68 -7.55 14.07 -6.64
N LYS A 69 -7.57 14.88 -5.57
CA LYS A 69 -6.71 16.05 -5.40
C LYS A 69 -5.48 15.67 -4.58
N GLY A 70 -4.29 15.80 -5.18
CA GLY A 70 -3.04 15.66 -4.43
C GLY A 70 -2.71 16.87 -3.56
N PHE A 71 -1.73 16.67 -2.68
CA PHE A 71 -1.16 17.72 -1.84
C PHE A 71 0.27 18.05 -2.27
N ALA A 72 0.78 19.20 -1.84
CA ALA A 72 2.14 19.61 -2.21
C ALA A 72 3.20 18.61 -1.70
N ARG A 73 3.06 18.06 -0.49
CA ARG A 73 4.08 17.25 0.17
C ARG A 73 4.15 15.80 -0.36
N VAL A 74 5.36 15.31 -0.62
CA VAL A 74 5.64 13.93 -1.06
C VAL A 74 6.74 13.32 -0.18
N CYS A 75 6.49 12.15 0.40
CA CYS A 75 7.41 11.49 1.32
C CYS A 75 8.44 10.65 0.57
N SER A 76 9.70 10.69 0.99
CA SER A 76 10.75 9.84 0.43
C SER A 76 10.70 8.46 1.07
N VAL A 77 10.82 7.41 0.25
CA VAL A 77 10.94 6.01 0.69
C VAL A 77 12.08 5.34 -0.07
N ASP A 78 12.79 4.40 0.54
CA ASP A 78 13.83 3.64 -0.13
C ASP A 78 13.29 2.29 -0.63
N SER A 79 14.00 1.69 -1.59
CA SER A 79 13.76 0.30 -1.97
C SER A 79 13.90 -0.61 -0.75
N GLY A 80 12.85 -1.40 -0.46
CA GLY A 80 12.84 -2.29 0.70
C GLY A 80 12.43 -1.65 2.02
N SER A 81 12.15 -0.33 2.06
CA SER A 81 11.63 0.32 3.27
C SER A 81 10.37 -0.37 3.78
N VAL A 82 10.21 -0.40 5.11
CA VAL A 82 8.96 -0.78 5.76
C VAL A 82 8.02 0.41 5.73
N LEU A 83 6.86 0.25 5.09
CA LEU A 83 5.76 1.20 5.14
C LEU A 83 4.74 0.70 6.15
N SER A 84 4.41 1.51 7.15
CA SER A 84 3.30 1.22 8.06
C SER A 84 2.21 2.28 7.96
N PHE A 85 0.97 1.81 7.81
CA PHE A 85 -0.22 2.63 7.66
C PHE A 85 -1.01 2.57 8.95
N GLU A 86 -1.17 3.71 9.63
CA GLU A 86 -2.00 3.80 10.82
C GLU A 86 -3.43 4.19 10.45
N TYR A 87 -4.38 3.38 10.89
CA TYR A 87 -5.81 3.63 10.79
C TYR A 87 -6.36 4.02 12.15
N ARG A 88 -7.18 5.09 12.19
CA ARG A 88 -7.79 5.63 13.41
C ARG A 88 -9.30 5.75 13.24
N ASP A 89 -10.05 5.42 14.28
CA ASP A 89 -11.50 5.65 14.35
C ASP A 89 -11.84 7.11 14.71
N TRP A 90 -10.92 7.76 15.42
CA TRP A 90 -10.94 9.17 15.76
C TRP A 90 -9.62 9.79 15.26
N PRO A 91 -9.58 10.37 14.05
CA PRO A 91 -8.33 10.72 13.39
C PRO A 91 -7.40 11.66 14.17
N ASP A 92 -7.96 12.62 14.91
CA ASP A 92 -7.22 13.56 15.76
C ASP A 92 -6.95 13.03 17.19
N ASN A 93 -7.32 11.78 17.48
CA ASN A 93 -7.04 11.13 18.77
C ASN A 93 -6.66 9.65 18.62
N PRO A 94 -5.36 9.34 18.41
CA PRO A 94 -4.87 7.95 18.28
C PRO A 94 -5.06 7.07 19.52
N SER A 95 -5.53 7.61 20.66
CA SER A 95 -5.72 6.82 21.89
C SER A 95 -7.06 6.10 21.98
N ILE A 96 -8.00 6.37 21.06
CA ILE A 96 -9.35 5.80 21.09
C ILE A 96 -9.39 4.41 20.48
N GLY A 97 -8.99 4.29 19.21
CA GLY A 97 -9.02 3.02 18.49
C GLY A 97 -8.63 3.17 17.03
N SER A 98 -8.97 2.16 16.24
CA SER A 98 -8.62 2.08 14.82
C SER A 98 -9.83 1.84 13.94
N ILE A 99 -10.59 0.79 14.23
CA ILE A 99 -11.85 0.44 13.58
C ILE A 99 -12.67 -0.41 14.56
N ASP A 100 -14.00 -0.37 14.48
CA ASP A 100 -14.84 -1.22 15.33
C ASP A 100 -14.62 -2.71 15.03
N ILE A 101 -14.63 -3.53 16.09
CA ILE A 101 -14.36 -4.97 16.01
C ILE A 101 -15.35 -5.74 15.12
N SER A 102 -16.55 -5.19 14.89
CA SER A 102 -17.53 -5.76 13.96
C SER A 102 -17.12 -5.65 12.50
N HIS A 103 -16.22 -4.72 12.14
CA HIS A 103 -15.77 -4.47 10.77
C HIS A 103 -14.72 -5.49 10.31
N LYS A 104 -15.11 -6.76 10.36
CA LYS A 104 -14.29 -7.89 9.94
C LYS A 104 -14.15 -7.91 8.42
N GLY A 105 -12.93 -8.11 7.94
CA GLY A 105 -12.68 -8.34 6.52
C GLY A 105 -11.20 -8.22 6.14
N PRO A 106 -10.90 -8.30 4.84
CA PRO A 106 -9.53 -8.31 4.35
C PRO A 106 -8.89 -6.92 4.36
N CYS A 107 -7.57 -6.90 4.22
CA CYS A 107 -6.82 -5.70 3.88
C CYS A 107 -5.95 -5.94 2.64
N ALA A 108 -5.59 -4.86 1.94
CA ALA A 108 -4.64 -4.91 0.84
C ALA A 108 -3.84 -3.61 0.73
N VAL A 109 -2.68 -3.67 0.07
CA VAL A 109 -1.89 -2.49 -0.26
C VAL A 109 -1.53 -2.53 -1.74
N TYR A 110 -1.77 -1.42 -2.43
CA TYR A 110 -1.49 -1.23 -3.84
C TYR A 110 -0.50 -0.09 -4.07
N LEU A 111 0.21 -0.19 -5.18
CA LEU A 111 1.05 0.88 -5.71
C LEU A 111 0.57 1.27 -7.10
N LYS A 112 0.74 2.55 -7.47
CA LYS A 112 0.61 3.04 -8.85
C LYS A 112 1.81 3.91 -9.18
N LYS A 113 2.60 3.54 -10.20
CA LYS A 113 3.68 4.40 -10.71
C LYS A 113 3.03 5.57 -11.46
N VAL A 114 3.43 6.79 -11.12
CA VAL A 114 2.89 8.03 -11.71
C VAL A 114 4.00 8.95 -12.17
N ASP A 115 3.70 9.90 -13.04
CA ASP A 115 4.66 10.93 -13.45
C ASP A 115 4.79 12.02 -12.37
N SER A 116 3.68 12.35 -11.70
CA SER A 116 3.61 13.23 -10.53
C SER A 116 2.69 12.62 -9.47
N ALA A 117 3.18 12.50 -8.24
CA ALA A 117 2.39 12.10 -7.08
C ALA A 117 1.47 13.22 -6.58
N ILE A 118 1.63 14.45 -7.07
CA ILE A 118 0.77 15.60 -6.76
C ILE A 118 -0.39 15.70 -7.76
N ASP A 119 -0.08 15.61 -9.07
CA ASP A 119 -1.05 15.91 -10.13
C ASP A 119 -1.87 14.68 -10.59
N ASP A 120 -1.37 13.45 -10.41
CA ASP A 120 -2.12 12.25 -10.80
C ASP A 120 -3.34 12.05 -9.89
N GLN A 121 -4.53 11.89 -10.48
CA GLN A 121 -5.78 11.74 -9.73
C GLN A 121 -5.95 10.38 -9.04
N GLY A 122 -5.04 9.42 -9.28
CA GLY A 122 -5.13 8.06 -8.76
C GLY A 122 -6.09 7.16 -9.54
N THR A 123 -7.16 7.71 -10.13
CA THR A 123 -8.15 6.93 -10.90
C THR A 123 -7.57 6.26 -12.15
N GLY A 124 -8.24 5.19 -12.60
CA GLY A 124 -7.89 4.45 -13.82
C GLY A 124 -6.82 3.38 -13.60
N ASP A 125 -6.24 2.91 -14.71
CA ASP A 125 -5.27 1.81 -14.76
C ASP A 125 -3.90 2.20 -14.16
N GLY A 126 -3.10 1.18 -13.85
CA GLY A 126 -1.72 1.32 -13.37
C GLY A 126 -1.51 0.80 -11.94
N TRP A 127 -2.58 0.39 -11.26
CA TRP A 127 -2.49 -0.17 -9.91
C TRP A 127 -2.02 -1.62 -9.93
N PHE A 128 -1.11 -1.95 -9.03
CA PHE A 128 -0.69 -3.32 -8.77
C PHE A 128 -0.66 -3.56 -7.26
N LYS A 129 -1.13 -4.73 -6.87
CA LYS A 129 -1.17 -5.12 -5.46
C LYS A 129 0.22 -5.54 -5.02
N ILE A 130 0.70 -5.06 -3.89
CA ILE A 130 1.98 -5.50 -3.30
C ILE A 130 1.76 -6.39 -2.09
N TRP A 131 0.58 -6.37 -1.49
CA TRP A 131 0.26 -7.21 -0.33
C TRP A 131 -1.26 -7.34 -0.18
N ASP A 132 -1.73 -8.49 0.30
CA ASP A 132 -3.08 -8.69 0.81
C ASP A 132 -3.08 -9.68 1.99
N GLU A 133 -4.12 -9.59 2.81
CA GLU A 133 -4.47 -10.62 3.77
C GLU A 133 -5.99 -10.69 3.94
N GLY A 134 -6.54 -11.90 3.83
CA GLY A 134 -7.96 -12.19 4.03
C GLY A 134 -8.29 -12.68 5.43
N TYR A 135 -8.95 -13.84 5.51
CA TYR A 135 -9.16 -14.58 6.75
C TYR A 135 -8.02 -15.57 6.97
N ASP A 136 -7.30 -15.44 8.07
CA ASP A 136 -6.27 -16.38 8.50
C ASP A 136 -6.92 -17.55 9.25
N GLU A 137 -7.08 -18.68 8.55
CA GLU A 137 -7.69 -19.89 9.10
C GLU A 137 -6.92 -20.49 10.28
N SER A 138 -5.60 -20.25 10.34
CA SER A 138 -4.75 -20.77 11.42
C SER A 138 -4.89 -19.94 12.70
N ALA A 139 -5.01 -18.61 12.55
CA ALA A 139 -5.21 -17.70 13.66
C ALA A 139 -6.69 -17.52 14.05
N GLY A 140 -7.61 -17.89 13.15
CA GLY A 140 -9.04 -17.64 13.30
C GLY A 140 -9.37 -16.15 13.30
N LYS A 141 -8.66 -15.34 12.50
CA LYS A 141 -8.76 -13.87 12.50
C LYS A 141 -8.76 -13.30 11.10
N TRP A 142 -9.57 -12.26 10.89
CA TRP A 142 -9.48 -11.36 9.74
C TRP A 142 -8.30 -10.40 9.87
N CYS A 143 -7.86 -9.85 8.73
CA CYS A 143 -6.84 -8.81 8.73
C CYS A 143 -7.22 -7.61 9.59
N THR A 144 -8.47 -7.11 9.52
CA THR A 144 -8.90 -5.97 10.35
C THR A 144 -8.87 -6.28 11.85
N GLU A 145 -9.05 -7.54 12.27
CA GLU A 145 -8.88 -7.93 13.68
C GLU A 145 -7.39 -7.92 14.11
N LYS A 146 -6.47 -8.24 13.19
CA LYS A 146 -5.03 -8.10 13.43
C LYS A 146 -4.61 -6.62 13.44
N LEU A 147 -5.19 -5.78 12.58
CA LEU A 147 -5.01 -4.33 12.58
C LEU A 147 -5.34 -3.74 13.96
N ILE A 148 -6.51 -4.08 14.52
CA ILE A 148 -6.92 -3.66 15.86
C ILE A 148 -5.91 -4.14 16.91
N ALA A 149 -5.48 -5.40 16.85
CA ALA A 149 -4.49 -5.96 17.78
C ALA A 149 -3.10 -5.29 17.67
N ASN A 150 -2.82 -4.66 16.53
CA ASN A 150 -1.60 -3.92 16.24
C ASN A 150 -1.80 -2.40 16.41
N ASN A 151 -2.79 -1.97 17.20
CA ASN A 151 -3.09 -0.55 17.48
C ASN A 151 -3.31 0.28 16.20
N GLY A 152 -3.99 -0.28 15.22
CA GLY A 152 -4.28 0.41 13.96
C GLY A 152 -3.17 0.37 12.92
N HIS A 153 -2.05 -0.30 13.18
CA HIS A 153 -0.92 -0.34 12.24
C HIS A 153 -0.96 -1.56 11.32
N LEU A 154 -0.86 -1.29 10.01
CA LEU A 154 -0.64 -2.29 8.96
C LEU A 154 0.74 -2.06 8.33
N SER A 155 1.66 -3.02 8.41
CA SER A 155 3.04 -2.89 7.88
C SER A 155 3.30 -3.78 6.67
N VAL A 156 3.83 -3.21 5.59
CA VAL A 156 4.24 -3.95 4.37
C VAL A 156 5.62 -3.47 3.89
N ASN A 157 6.38 -4.35 3.25
CA ASN A 157 7.64 -3.94 2.63
C ASN A 157 7.40 -3.32 1.25
N MET A 158 8.08 -2.20 0.97
CA MET A 158 8.21 -1.68 -0.38
C MET A 158 8.99 -2.70 -1.23
N PRO A 159 8.46 -3.18 -2.38
CA PRO A 159 9.14 -4.21 -3.15
C PRO A 159 10.51 -3.75 -3.67
N ASN A 160 11.50 -4.62 -3.56
CA ASN A 160 12.83 -4.36 -4.11
C ASN A 160 12.82 -4.35 -5.65
N GLY A 161 13.73 -3.57 -6.24
CA GLY A 161 13.97 -3.58 -7.68
C GLY A 161 12.94 -2.81 -8.52
N LEU A 162 11.88 -2.27 -7.90
CA LEU A 162 10.94 -1.36 -8.55
C LEU A 162 11.67 -0.14 -9.12
N GLN A 163 11.16 0.38 -10.25
CA GLN A 163 11.68 1.57 -10.88
C GLN A 163 11.56 2.80 -9.96
N GLY A 164 12.67 3.51 -9.72
CA GLY A 164 12.66 4.75 -8.94
C GLY A 164 11.78 5.86 -9.56
N GLY A 165 11.20 6.69 -8.70
CA GLY A 165 10.33 7.82 -9.06
C GLY A 165 9.04 7.87 -8.24
N TYR A 166 8.06 8.63 -8.71
CA TYR A 166 6.80 8.85 -7.98
C TYR A 166 5.82 7.69 -8.03
N TYR A 167 5.21 7.43 -6.88
CA TYR A 167 4.15 6.46 -6.68
C TYR A 167 3.02 7.03 -5.81
N LEU A 168 1.80 6.53 -6.05
CA LEU A 168 0.74 6.53 -5.06
C LEU A 168 0.73 5.18 -4.34
N VAL A 169 0.60 5.21 -3.02
CA VAL A 169 0.51 4.02 -2.15
C VAL A 169 -0.88 3.99 -1.53
N ARG A 170 -1.64 2.93 -1.80
CA ARG A 170 -3.04 2.81 -1.41
C ARG A 170 -3.23 1.63 -0.46
N PRO A 171 -3.24 1.85 0.86
CA PRO A 171 -3.78 0.87 1.79
C PRO A 171 -5.31 0.83 1.68
N GLU A 172 -5.86 -0.36 1.87
CA GLU A 172 -7.29 -0.65 1.74
C GLU A 172 -7.74 -1.59 2.84
N LEU A 173 -8.87 -1.26 3.46
CA LEU A 173 -9.65 -2.16 4.30
C LEU A 173 -11.02 -2.37 3.66
N LEU A 174 -11.51 -3.60 3.66
CA LEU A 174 -12.90 -3.92 3.29
C LEU A 174 -13.58 -4.53 4.51
N ALA A 175 -14.63 -3.88 5.01
CA ALA A 175 -15.48 -4.42 6.05
C ALA A 175 -16.66 -5.18 5.43
N LEU A 176 -16.86 -6.42 5.88
CA LEU A 176 -17.83 -7.37 5.31
C LEU A 176 -19.08 -7.56 6.18
N HIS A 177 -19.24 -6.79 7.26
CA HIS A 177 -20.29 -7.01 8.25
C HIS A 177 -21.72 -6.87 7.69
N ASN A 178 -21.90 -6.13 6.60
CA ASN A 178 -23.14 -6.03 5.81
C ASN A 178 -22.96 -6.43 4.32
N ALA A 179 -21.85 -7.06 3.95
CA ALA A 179 -21.56 -7.46 2.57
C ALA A 179 -22.62 -8.44 2.01
N ASP A 180 -23.14 -9.35 2.85
CA ASP A 180 -24.22 -10.28 2.50
C ASP A 180 -25.55 -9.59 2.17
N LYS A 181 -25.70 -8.32 2.57
CA LYS A 181 -26.87 -7.47 2.31
C LYS A 181 -26.61 -6.47 1.18
N GLY A 182 -25.50 -6.61 0.46
CA GLY A 182 -25.12 -5.72 -0.65
C GLY A 182 -24.45 -4.43 -0.23
N ASP A 183 -23.95 -4.34 1.01
CA ASP A 183 -23.22 -3.17 1.54
C ASP A 183 -21.78 -3.54 1.98
N PRO A 184 -20.89 -3.89 1.04
CA PRO A 184 -19.46 -3.96 1.31
C PRO A 184 -18.89 -2.56 1.52
N GLN A 185 -18.17 -2.35 2.62
CA GLN A 185 -17.67 -1.02 3.00
C GLN A 185 -16.16 -0.94 2.85
N PHE A 186 -15.68 -0.07 1.98
CA PHE A 186 -14.25 0.15 1.75
C PHE A 186 -13.76 1.42 2.45
N TYR A 187 -12.62 1.30 3.13
CA TYR A 187 -11.87 2.39 3.75
C TYR A 187 -10.51 2.47 3.09
N VAL A 188 -10.30 3.52 2.31
CA VAL A 188 -9.16 3.66 1.40
C VAL A 188 -8.57 5.06 1.54
N GLY A 189 -7.29 5.18 1.21
CA GLY A 189 -6.59 6.46 1.15
C GLY A 189 -5.33 6.32 0.30
N CYS A 190 -4.71 7.43 -0.08
CA CYS A 190 -3.44 7.41 -0.82
C CYS A 190 -2.37 8.21 -0.10
N ALA A 191 -1.21 7.61 0.11
CA ALA A 191 0.02 8.33 0.37
C ALA A 191 0.76 8.66 -0.95
N GLN A 192 1.40 9.82 -0.96
CA GLN A 192 2.22 10.33 -2.05
C GLN A 192 3.68 10.07 -1.71
N VAL A 193 4.35 9.21 -2.49
CA VAL A 193 5.74 8.83 -2.21
C VAL A 193 6.64 8.99 -3.42
N TRP A 194 7.89 9.36 -3.15
CA TRP A 194 8.99 9.25 -4.08
C TRP A 194 9.86 8.06 -3.67
N LEU A 195 9.94 7.05 -4.55
CA LEU A 195 10.78 5.88 -4.34
C LEU A 195 12.20 6.16 -4.82
N ASN A 196 13.12 6.22 -3.87
CA ASN A 196 14.55 6.18 -4.13
C ASN A 196 14.97 4.74 -4.46
N SER A 197 15.15 4.46 -5.75
CA SER A 197 15.55 3.15 -6.22
C SER A 197 16.31 3.23 -7.54
N THR A 198 17.37 2.44 -7.64
CA THR A 198 18.09 2.19 -8.90
C THR A 198 17.46 1.07 -9.72
N GLY A 199 16.37 0.48 -9.24
CA GLY A 199 15.61 -0.54 -9.93
C GLY A 199 14.99 -0.05 -11.25
N SER A 200 14.48 -1.01 -12.00
CA SER A 200 13.83 -0.76 -13.30
C SER A 200 12.57 -1.61 -13.52
N GLN A 201 12.18 -2.38 -12.50
CA GLN A 201 11.03 -3.27 -12.61
C GLN A 201 9.73 -2.50 -12.46
N LEU A 202 8.77 -2.86 -13.30
CA LEU A 202 7.37 -2.48 -13.18
C LEU A 202 6.53 -3.74 -13.39
N PRO A 203 5.34 -3.82 -12.78
CA PRO A 203 4.42 -4.93 -13.02
C PRO A 203 4.03 -4.99 -14.51
N GLN A 204 3.96 -6.20 -15.07
CA GLN A 204 3.46 -6.41 -16.44
C GLN A 204 1.92 -6.36 -16.52
N LYS A 205 1.24 -6.52 -15.38
CA LYS A 205 -0.22 -6.53 -15.28
C LYS A 205 -0.63 -5.57 -14.18
N THR A 206 -1.51 -4.66 -14.53
CA THR A 206 -2.14 -3.69 -13.63
C THR A 206 -3.65 -3.82 -13.72
N VAL A 207 -4.34 -3.16 -12.80
CA VAL A 207 -5.80 -3.02 -12.80
C VAL A 207 -6.20 -1.56 -12.71
N SER A 208 -7.44 -1.28 -13.12
CA SER A 208 -8.07 0.02 -12.92
C SER A 208 -8.77 0.12 -11.57
N ILE A 209 -8.64 1.28 -10.91
CA ILE A 209 -9.43 1.64 -9.73
C ILE A 209 -10.13 2.98 -10.01
N PRO A 210 -11.47 3.06 -9.96
CA PRO A 210 -12.43 1.94 -9.78
C PRO A 210 -12.38 0.92 -10.93
N GLY A 211 -12.99 -0.26 -10.72
CA GLY A 211 -13.23 -1.27 -11.75
C GLY A 211 -12.67 -2.67 -11.50
N TYR A 212 -11.76 -2.86 -10.53
CA TYR A 212 -11.25 -4.20 -10.19
C TYR A 212 -12.19 -5.00 -9.25
N VAL A 213 -13.21 -4.34 -8.71
CA VAL A 213 -14.26 -4.91 -7.84
C VAL A 213 -15.65 -4.46 -8.30
N ASP A 214 -16.65 -5.26 -7.98
CA ASP A 214 -18.09 -5.01 -8.19
C ASP A 214 -18.86 -5.52 -6.96
N TYR A 215 -20.14 -5.18 -6.77
CA TYR A 215 -20.93 -5.52 -5.58
C TYR A 215 -21.21 -7.02 -5.44
N ASN A 216 -21.46 -7.72 -6.54
CA ASN A 216 -22.00 -9.10 -6.52
C ASN A 216 -20.95 -10.20 -6.71
N GLN A 217 -19.66 -9.87 -6.67
CA GLN A 217 -18.61 -10.88 -6.75
C GLN A 217 -18.40 -11.57 -5.39
N PRO A 218 -17.89 -12.81 -5.37
CA PRO A 218 -17.74 -13.60 -4.15
C PRO A 218 -17.00 -12.90 -3.00
N SER A 219 -16.06 -12.00 -3.31
CA SER A 219 -15.26 -11.28 -2.33
C SER A 219 -16.01 -10.16 -1.60
N THR A 220 -16.95 -9.49 -2.26
CA THR A 220 -17.68 -8.31 -1.76
C THR A 220 -19.11 -8.63 -1.35
N SER A 221 -19.63 -9.79 -1.72
CA SER A 221 -20.91 -10.31 -1.23
C SER A 221 -20.73 -11.44 -0.19
N PHE A 222 -19.52 -11.55 0.39
CA PHE A 222 -19.15 -12.65 1.27
C PHE A 222 -19.91 -12.58 2.60
N ASN A 223 -20.61 -13.67 2.96
CA ASN A 223 -21.33 -13.74 4.23
C ASN A 223 -20.45 -14.30 5.35
N ILE A 224 -19.93 -13.40 6.19
CA ILE A 224 -19.09 -13.74 7.35
C ILE A 224 -19.87 -14.38 8.51
N TRP A 225 -21.20 -14.41 8.45
CA TRP A 225 -22.09 -14.93 9.49
C TRP A 225 -22.50 -16.39 9.25
N ASN A 226 -22.12 -16.98 8.11
CA ASN A 226 -22.39 -18.39 7.82
C ASN A 226 -21.61 -19.31 8.76
N GLU A 227 -22.26 -20.40 9.19
CA GLU A 227 -21.64 -21.45 9.99
C GLU A 227 -21.78 -22.82 9.29
N PRO A 228 -20.67 -23.42 8.80
CA PRO A 228 -19.32 -22.84 8.73
C PRO A 228 -19.22 -21.73 7.68
N MET A 229 -18.28 -20.79 7.86
CA MET A 229 -17.95 -19.81 6.84
C MET A 229 -17.43 -20.52 5.57
N ALA A 230 -17.76 -19.97 4.39
CA ALA A 230 -17.34 -20.53 3.11
C ALA A 230 -15.87 -20.19 2.82
N LEU A 231 -14.94 -20.94 3.44
CA LEU A 231 -13.50 -20.73 3.31
C LEU A 231 -12.88 -21.57 2.18
N PRO A 232 -11.75 -21.14 1.58
CA PRO A 232 -11.01 -19.91 1.87
C PRO A 232 -11.75 -18.65 1.36
N TYR A 233 -11.53 -17.52 2.05
CA TYR A 233 -12.09 -16.24 1.60
C TYR A 233 -11.53 -15.84 0.22
N PRO A 234 -12.40 -15.53 -0.77
CA PRO A 234 -11.95 -15.08 -2.09
C PRO A 234 -11.44 -13.63 -1.99
N ILE A 235 -10.12 -13.44 -1.97
CA ILE A 235 -9.52 -12.10 -1.91
C ILE A 235 -9.81 -11.33 -3.22
N PRO A 236 -10.28 -10.07 -3.16
CA PRO A 236 -10.56 -9.28 -4.36
C PRO A 236 -9.28 -8.82 -5.08
N GLY A 237 -9.40 -8.59 -6.39
CA GLY A 237 -8.37 -7.95 -7.21
C GLY A 237 -7.23 -8.83 -7.69
N PRO A 238 -6.17 -8.23 -8.27
CA PRO A 238 -5.07 -8.98 -8.86
C PRO A 238 -4.29 -9.74 -7.79
N ALA A 239 -3.56 -10.77 -8.23
CA ALA A 239 -2.56 -11.40 -7.38
C ALA A 239 -1.48 -10.39 -6.95
N VAL A 240 -0.88 -10.63 -5.79
CA VAL A 240 0.26 -9.86 -5.28
C VAL A 240 1.41 -9.86 -6.30
N TYR A 241 1.98 -8.69 -6.56
CA TYR A 241 3.16 -8.50 -7.38
C TYR A 241 4.34 -9.27 -6.80
N VAL A 242 4.91 -10.14 -7.63
CA VAL A 242 6.15 -10.86 -7.34
C VAL A 242 7.26 -10.25 -8.20
N PRO A 243 8.32 -9.68 -7.58
CA PRO A 243 9.48 -9.21 -8.33
C PRO A 243 10.06 -10.34 -9.18
N SER A 244 10.32 -10.06 -10.45
CA SER A 244 10.98 -11.05 -11.31
C SER A 244 12.44 -11.21 -10.87
N SER A 245 12.87 -12.45 -10.57
CA SER A 245 14.27 -12.78 -10.27
C SER A 245 15.19 -12.70 -11.50
N SER A 246 14.62 -12.45 -12.67
CA SER A 246 15.33 -12.33 -13.93
C SER A 246 15.64 -10.86 -14.20
N ALA A 247 16.93 -10.53 -14.30
CA ALA A 247 17.37 -9.29 -14.92
C ALA A 247 16.77 -9.23 -16.34
N VAL A 248 15.75 -8.39 -16.53
CA VAL A 248 15.16 -8.19 -17.86
C VAL A 248 16.19 -7.45 -18.69
N GLY A 249 16.87 -8.20 -19.56
CA GLY A 249 17.78 -7.66 -20.55
C GLY A 249 17.05 -6.71 -21.51
N ASN A 250 17.72 -5.60 -21.82
CA ASN A 250 17.51 -4.72 -22.97
C ASN A 250 16.04 -4.42 -23.35
N GLN A 251 15.25 -3.94 -22.39
CA GLN A 251 14.19 -2.99 -22.73
C GLN A 251 14.81 -1.59 -22.74
N LYS A 252 14.37 -0.71 -23.65
CA LYS A 252 14.78 0.70 -23.70
C LYS A 252 14.33 1.34 -22.37
N LEU A 253 15.21 1.34 -21.37
CA LEU A 253 14.93 1.82 -20.02
C LEU A 253 14.42 3.25 -20.13
N ARG A 254 13.17 3.49 -19.72
CA ARG A 254 12.77 4.84 -19.31
C ARG A 254 13.68 5.18 -18.13
N VAL A 255 14.49 6.22 -18.27
CA VAL A 255 15.41 6.68 -17.23
C VAL A 255 14.62 6.80 -15.93
N SER A 256 15.01 6.04 -14.89
CA SER A 256 14.40 6.20 -13.57
C SER A 256 14.70 7.61 -13.09
N GLN A 257 13.71 8.25 -12.48
CA GLN A 257 13.90 9.58 -11.94
C GLN A 257 14.78 9.48 -10.70
N GLN A 258 16.05 9.85 -10.84
CA GLN A 258 17.10 9.66 -9.82
C GLN A 258 16.99 10.64 -8.64
N GLN A 259 16.15 11.67 -8.75
CA GLN A 259 15.99 12.70 -7.73
C GLN A 259 14.53 13.12 -7.59
N GLN A 260 14.10 13.36 -6.36
CA GLN A 260 12.81 13.98 -6.07
C GLN A 260 12.85 15.45 -6.51
N THR A 261 11.95 15.84 -7.41
CA THR A 261 11.81 17.20 -7.94
C THR A 261 10.55 17.92 -7.46
N GLU A 262 9.59 17.20 -6.91
CA GLU A 262 8.32 17.72 -6.39
C GLU A 262 8.09 17.27 -4.93
N GLY A 263 7.37 18.12 -4.20
CA GLY A 263 6.88 17.86 -2.86
C GLY A 263 7.89 17.73 -1.74
N LEU A 264 9.11 18.20 -1.98
CA LEU A 264 10.09 18.45 -0.93
C LEU A 264 9.56 19.49 0.06
N ALA A 265 9.91 19.29 1.33
CA ALA A 265 9.75 20.34 2.33
C ALA A 265 10.57 21.58 1.95
N PRO A 266 9.98 22.79 1.99
CA PRO A 266 10.75 24.02 1.91
C PRO A 266 11.87 24.02 2.96
N SER A 267 13.06 24.49 2.60
CA SER A 267 14.22 24.49 3.51
C SER A 267 14.06 25.36 4.75
N ASP A 268 13.09 26.28 4.70
CA ASP A 268 12.67 27.22 5.73
C ASP A 268 11.35 26.81 6.41
N CYS A 269 10.85 25.60 6.15
CA CYS A 269 9.75 25.03 6.92
C CYS A 269 10.21 24.71 8.36
N VAL A 270 9.59 25.34 9.35
CA VAL A 270 9.92 25.16 10.77
C VAL A 270 8.88 24.38 11.55
N VAL A 271 7.67 24.23 11.02
CA VAL A 271 6.58 23.44 11.63
C VAL A 271 5.67 22.91 10.52
N THR A 272 5.08 21.73 10.74
CA THR A 272 4.17 21.10 9.78
C THR A 272 2.82 20.81 10.44
N ASN A 273 1.72 20.93 9.69
CA ASN A 273 0.41 20.42 10.09
C ASN A 273 -0.23 19.68 8.92
N GLY A 274 -0.09 18.36 8.88
CA GLY A 274 -0.37 17.57 7.69
C GLY A 274 0.47 18.04 6.52
N ASN A 275 -0.18 18.46 5.44
CA ASN A 275 0.50 18.90 4.23
C ASN A 275 0.79 20.42 4.19
N TRP A 276 0.53 21.16 5.28
CA TRP A 276 0.85 22.58 5.42
C TRP A 276 2.19 22.80 6.12
N ASP A 277 2.91 23.82 5.66
CA ASP A 277 4.24 24.23 6.16
C ASP A 277 4.21 25.64 6.72
N GLY A 278 4.66 25.80 7.96
CA GLY A 278 4.98 27.10 8.53
C GLY A 278 6.36 27.55 8.04
N ILE A 279 6.36 28.50 7.12
CA ILE A 279 7.57 29.07 6.50
C ILE A 279 8.14 30.14 7.41
N GLU A 280 9.41 30.02 7.76
CA GLU A 280 10.09 30.97 8.63
C GLU A 280 10.00 32.42 8.11
N LEU A 281 9.91 33.35 9.04
CA LEU A 281 9.74 34.77 8.74
C LEU A 281 11.08 35.46 8.56
N ASP A 282 11.10 36.55 7.79
CA ASP A 282 12.30 37.38 7.64
C ASP A 282 12.82 37.88 8.99
N LYS A 283 14.16 37.93 9.12
CA LYS A 283 14.80 38.55 10.29
C LYS A 283 14.46 40.03 10.36
N TYR A 284 14.27 40.52 11.57
CA TYR A 284 14.01 41.93 11.84
C TYR A 284 14.81 42.42 13.05
N SER A 285 15.15 43.70 13.03
CA SER A 285 15.89 44.42 14.08
C SER A 285 15.27 45.79 14.40
N ASP A 286 14.09 46.09 13.84
CA ASP A 286 13.37 47.35 14.04
C ASP A 286 11.86 47.13 14.20
N GLN A 287 11.18 48.18 14.67
CA GLN A 287 9.76 48.13 15.00
C GLN A 287 8.88 47.78 13.79
N ALA A 288 9.21 48.30 12.61
CA ALA A 288 8.42 48.06 11.40
C ALA A 288 8.54 46.60 10.95
N GLY A 289 9.76 46.07 10.92
CA GLY A 289 10.05 44.67 10.61
C GLY A 289 9.37 43.71 11.59
N CYS A 290 9.36 44.03 12.88
CA CYS A 290 8.68 43.23 13.90
C CYS A 290 7.17 43.08 13.62
N TRP A 291 6.48 44.21 13.37
CA TRP A 291 5.03 44.19 13.09
C TRP A 291 4.68 43.63 11.71
N ASN A 292 5.56 43.79 10.71
CA ASN A 292 5.42 43.15 9.42
C ASN A 292 5.53 41.62 9.55
N ALA A 293 6.54 41.13 10.29
CA ALA A 293 6.72 39.70 10.56
C ALA A 293 5.53 39.12 11.33
N SER A 294 5.03 39.82 12.35
CA SER A 294 3.79 39.47 13.05
C SER A 294 2.62 39.29 12.08
N THR A 295 2.39 40.27 11.20
CA THR A 295 1.28 40.24 10.23
C THR A 295 1.41 39.03 9.29
N ALA A 296 2.61 38.78 8.77
CA ALA A 296 2.88 37.61 7.91
C ALA A 296 2.70 36.28 8.67
N CYS A 297 3.10 36.21 9.94
CA CYS A 297 2.92 35.05 10.79
C CYS A 297 1.43 34.69 10.95
N TRP A 298 0.59 35.69 11.28
CA TRP A 298 -0.85 35.48 11.47
C TRP A 298 -1.58 35.15 10.16
N ALA A 299 -1.09 35.65 9.01
CA ALA A 299 -1.61 35.22 7.71
C ALA A 299 -1.38 33.72 7.48
N GLN A 300 -0.15 33.24 7.72
CA GLN A 300 0.18 31.80 7.67
C GLN A 300 -0.62 30.98 8.69
N CYS A 301 -0.84 31.50 9.90
CA CYS A 301 -1.65 30.83 10.93
C CYS A 301 -3.10 30.60 10.45
N LYS A 302 -3.71 31.62 9.85
CA LYS A 302 -5.05 31.51 9.27
C LYS A 302 -5.11 30.46 8.16
N GLU A 303 -4.09 30.39 7.30
CA GLU A 303 -4.01 29.39 6.25
C GLU A 303 -3.89 27.98 6.84
N CYS A 304 -3.04 27.77 7.85
CA CYS A 304 -2.90 26.49 8.54
C CYS A 304 -4.24 25.94 9.02
N TYR A 305 -5.00 26.75 9.77
CA TYR A 305 -6.30 26.33 10.29
C TYR A 305 -7.35 26.10 9.19
N ALA A 306 -7.25 26.79 8.06
CA ALA A 306 -8.17 26.61 6.94
C ALA A 306 -7.94 25.30 6.16
N VAL A 307 -6.73 24.74 6.24
CA VAL A 307 -6.36 23.50 5.54
C VAL A 307 -6.04 22.34 6.49
N ALA A 308 -6.37 22.49 7.78
CA ALA A 308 -6.11 21.47 8.78
C ALA A 308 -6.85 20.17 8.43
N PRO A 309 -6.16 19.01 8.38
CA PRO A 309 -6.77 17.74 8.06
C PRO A 309 -7.66 17.22 9.21
N PRO A 310 -8.44 16.15 8.99
CA PRO A 310 -9.20 15.48 10.03
C PRO A 310 -8.37 15.01 11.23
N THR A 311 -7.07 14.78 11.05
CA THR A 311 -6.13 14.45 12.12
C THR A 311 -5.79 15.63 13.04
N GLY A 312 -6.31 16.83 12.76
CA GLY A 312 -6.28 17.96 13.66
C GLY A 312 -5.30 19.07 13.29
N ASN A 313 -5.00 19.90 14.28
CA ASN A 313 -4.36 21.22 14.09
C ASN A 313 -3.20 21.47 15.07
N ALA A 314 -2.53 20.41 15.54
CA ALA A 314 -1.45 20.53 16.51
C ALA A 314 -0.31 21.43 16.02
N GLY A 315 0.07 21.33 14.75
CA GLY A 315 1.10 22.19 14.14
C GLY A 315 0.64 23.64 14.01
N CYS A 316 -0.65 23.88 13.76
CA CYS A 316 -1.20 25.25 13.70
C CYS A 316 -1.10 25.95 15.06
N LYS A 317 -1.33 25.22 16.17
CA LYS A 317 -1.19 25.76 17.53
C LYS A 317 0.26 26.13 17.86
N ILE A 318 1.22 25.30 17.43
CA ILE A 318 2.66 25.60 17.58
C ILE A 318 3.02 26.88 16.81
N TRP A 319 2.49 27.03 15.59
CA TRP A 319 2.71 28.24 14.79
C TRP A 319 2.04 29.47 15.42
N GLU A 320 0.82 29.32 15.92
CA GLU A 320 0.08 30.35 16.66
C GLU A 320 0.88 30.87 17.87
N ASP A 321 1.48 29.97 18.64
CA ASP A 321 2.36 30.32 19.76
C ASP A 321 3.59 31.13 19.30
N LYS A 322 4.18 30.79 18.15
CA LYS A 322 5.27 31.58 17.55
C LYS A 322 4.78 32.99 17.20
N CYS A 323 3.61 33.13 16.59
CA CYS A 323 3.03 34.43 16.23
C CYS A 323 2.69 35.27 17.46
N GLN A 324 2.15 34.64 18.51
CA GLN A 324 1.88 35.31 19.78
C GLN A 324 3.19 35.79 20.43
N ASN A 325 4.24 34.97 20.42
CA ASN A 325 5.55 35.37 20.94
C ASN A 325 6.10 36.62 20.22
N ILE A 326 6.01 36.65 18.89
CA ILE A 326 6.42 37.83 18.10
C ILE A 326 5.62 39.07 18.52
N ASN A 327 4.28 38.97 18.63
CA ASN A 327 3.43 40.07 19.09
C ASN A 327 3.85 40.60 20.46
N ASP A 328 4.13 39.70 21.40
CA ASP A 328 4.53 40.04 22.76
C ASP A 328 5.87 40.78 22.77
N GLN A 329 6.85 40.31 21.97
CA GLN A 329 8.15 40.97 21.82
C GLN A 329 8.00 42.38 21.20
N CYS A 330 7.23 42.51 20.11
CA CYS A 330 7.01 43.82 19.47
C CYS A 330 6.31 44.79 20.44
N SER A 331 5.34 44.31 21.21
CA SER A 331 4.60 45.10 22.21
C SER A 331 5.48 45.53 23.37
N ALA A 332 6.45 44.70 23.76
CA ALA A 332 7.43 45.00 24.81
C ALA A 332 8.58 45.93 24.34
N GLY A 333 8.60 46.32 23.06
CA GLY A 333 9.68 47.13 22.48
C GLY A 333 10.94 46.33 22.14
N ASN A 334 10.89 45.00 22.16
CA ASN A 334 11.98 44.15 21.68
C ASN A 334 11.77 43.83 20.19
N TYR A 335 12.59 44.46 19.35
CA TYR A 335 12.49 44.35 17.90
C TYR A 335 13.55 43.46 17.27
N ASN A 336 14.19 42.57 18.04
CA ASN A 336 15.14 41.61 17.49
C ASN A 336 14.47 40.23 17.36
N GLY A 337 14.31 39.73 16.13
CA GLY A 337 13.68 38.43 15.91
C GLY A 337 13.73 37.95 14.45
N PRO A 338 12.93 36.93 14.09
CA PRO A 338 11.97 36.23 14.95
C PRO A 338 12.65 35.32 16.00
N PRO A 339 11.97 35.00 17.11
CA PRO A 339 12.44 34.00 18.07
C PRO A 339 12.56 32.63 17.41
N ASN A 340 13.56 31.85 17.85
CA ASN A 340 13.84 30.50 17.34
C ASN A 340 14.02 30.46 15.81
N TYR A 341 14.60 31.51 15.22
CA TYR A 341 14.79 31.64 13.78
C TYR A 341 15.44 30.38 13.17
N MET A 342 14.76 29.77 12.21
CA MET A 342 15.15 28.55 11.47
C MET A 342 15.29 27.30 12.34
N GLN A 343 14.78 27.30 13.57
CA GLN A 343 14.73 26.10 14.40
C GLN A 343 13.51 25.26 14.05
N ASN A 344 13.67 23.93 14.02
CA ASN A 344 12.54 23.02 13.90
C ASN A 344 11.70 23.07 15.19
N LEU A 345 10.43 23.45 15.05
CA LEU A 345 9.46 23.59 16.13
C LEU A 345 8.56 22.36 16.26
N ASN A 346 8.63 21.41 15.32
CA ASN A 346 7.86 20.17 15.42
C ASN A 346 8.28 19.37 16.66
N PRO A 347 7.34 18.69 17.32
CA PRO A 347 7.67 17.74 18.38
C PRO A 347 8.63 16.65 17.87
N PRO A 348 9.47 16.08 18.75
CA PRO A 348 10.29 14.94 18.37
C PRO A 348 9.43 13.78 17.83
N VAL A 349 9.85 13.18 16.71
CA VAL A 349 9.16 12.05 16.08
C VAL A 349 9.08 10.90 17.08
N LYS A 350 7.87 10.46 17.41
CA LYS A 350 7.64 9.32 18.29
C LYS A 350 7.99 8.03 17.55
N GLN A 351 8.93 7.26 18.09
CA GLN A 351 9.21 5.91 17.61
C GLN A 351 8.16 4.96 18.19
N VAL A 352 7.43 4.26 17.33
CA VAL A 352 6.38 3.31 17.74
C VAL A 352 6.86 1.89 17.43
N SER A 353 6.51 0.93 18.30
CA SER A 353 6.72 -0.49 18.00
C SER A 353 5.73 -0.91 16.92
N LEU A 354 6.19 -0.94 15.67
CA LEU A 354 5.37 -1.32 14.53
C LEU A 354 5.34 -2.85 14.37
N PRO A 355 4.23 -3.42 13.85
CA PRO A 355 4.17 -4.85 13.56
C PRO A 355 5.21 -5.21 12.50
N ALA A 356 5.73 -6.44 12.58
CA ALA A 356 6.71 -6.94 11.62
C ALA A 356 6.14 -6.82 10.20
N ALA A 357 6.93 -6.23 9.30
CA ALA A 357 6.54 -6.10 7.92
C ALA A 357 6.41 -7.48 7.27
N VAL A 358 5.22 -7.74 6.74
CA VAL A 358 4.99 -8.87 5.86
C VAL A 358 5.48 -8.47 4.48
N SER A 359 6.38 -9.28 3.92
CA SER A 359 6.90 -8.98 2.58
C SER A 359 5.77 -9.07 1.57
N ALA A 360 5.74 -8.16 0.58
CA ALA A 360 5.19 -8.51 -0.72
C ALA A 360 5.77 -9.88 -1.08
N GLN A 361 4.95 -10.87 -1.44
CA GLN A 361 5.42 -12.23 -1.61
C GLN A 361 6.63 -12.24 -2.54
N ASN A 362 7.83 -12.23 -1.94
CA ASN A 362 9.03 -12.66 -2.60
C ASN A 362 8.71 -14.11 -2.97
N GLY A 363 9.18 -14.57 -4.12
CA GLY A 363 9.06 -15.97 -4.53
C GLY A 363 9.73 -16.98 -3.58
N ASP A 364 9.95 -16.63 -2.32
CA ASP A 364 10.51 -17.42 -1.25
C ASP A 364 9.53 -17.41 -0.06
N ALA A 365 8.57 -18.35 -0.08
CA ALA A 365 7.87 -18.77 1.12
C ALA A 365 8.89 -19.39 2.09
N LYS A 366 9.34 -18.63 3.08
CA LYS A 366 10.24 -19.11 4.13
C LYS A 366 9.47 -20.01 5.10
N ALA A 367 9.59 -21.32 4.94
CA ALA A 367 9.47 -22.23 6.08
C ALA A 367 10.53 -21.84 7.12
N THR A 368 10.09 -21.78 8.37
CA THR A 368 10.79 -21.33 9.56
C THR A 368 12.23 -21.85 9.70
N ALA A 369 13.20 -20.93 9.67
CA ALA A 369 14.58 -21.20 10.03
C ALA A 369 14.73 -21.17 11.56
N VAL A 370 14.59 -22.34 12.18
CA VAL A 370 15.34 -22.67 13.40
C VAL A 370 16.76 -23.01 12.93
N THR A 371 17.77 -22.35 13.49
CA THR A 371 19.20 -22.64 13.24
C THR A 371 19.49 -24.14 13.19
N PRO A 372 20.15 -24.63 12.13
CA PRO A 372 20.94 -25.85 12.21
C PRO A 372 22.42 -25.59 11.91
N PRO A 373 23.31 -26.40 12.49
CA PRO A 373 24.74 -26.33 12.24
C PRO A 373 25.08 -26.92 10.85
N SER A 374 26.18 -26.42 10.28
CA SER A 374 27.17 -27.14 9.46
C SER A 374 26.70 -28.00 8.27
N GLU A 375 27.28 -27.67 7.11
CA GLU A 375 27.55 -28.52 5.93
C GLU A 375 27.35 -30.04 6.07
N GLY A 376 26.62 -30.62 5.09
CA GLY A 376 26.73 -32.02 4.69
C GLY A 376 25.41 -32.79 4.71
N ASN A 377 24.72 -32.91 3.56
CA ASN A 377 23.79 -34.04 3.34
C ASN A 377 23.82 -34.47 1.87
N SER A 378 24.68 -35.44 1.58
CA SER A 378 24.62 -36.24 0.36
C SER A 378 23.33 -37.07 0.40
N LEU A 379 22.47 -36.93 -0.60
CA LEU A 379 21.36 -37.88 -0.78
C LEU A 379 21.93 -39.28 -1.02
N THR A 380 21.29 -40.31 -0.46
CA THR A 380 21.72 -41.70 -0.66
C THR A 380 21.25 -42.16 -2.04
N VAL A 381 22.15 -42.72 -2.86
CA VAL A 381 21.77 -43.25 -4.18
C VAL A 381 20.90 -44.50 -4.00
N SER A 382 19.76 -44.54 -4.69
CA SER A 382 18.81 -45.65 -4.61
C SER A 382 19.42 -46.96 -5.11
N THR A 383 19.36 -47.99 -4.27
CA THR A 383 19.76 -49.37 -4.62
C THR A 383 18.59 -50.31 -4.81
N ASP A 384 17.38 -49.92 -4.41
CA ASP A 384 16.16 -50.73 -4.43
C ASP A 384 15.09 -50.19 -5.40
N GLY A 385 15.35 -49.04 -6.02
CA GLY A 385 14.46 -48.43 -7.01
C GLY A 385 13.47 -47.45 -6.41
N SER A 386 13.55 -47.12 -5.12
CA SER A 386 12.75 -46.08 -4.47
C SER A 386 13.44 -44.71 -4.47
N CYS A 387 12.67 -43.62 -4.48
CA CYS A 387 13.18 -42.25 -4.40
C CYS A 387 12.25 -41.32 -3.61
N GLY A 388 12.83 -40.29 -3.00
CA GLY A 388 12.19 -39.50 -1.95
C GLY A 388 12.78 -39.79 -0.57
N ASN A 389 12.35 -39.05 0.47
CA ASN A 389 12.78 -39.26 1.86
C ASN A 389 14.32 -39.34 2.06
N GLY A 390 15.09 -38.54 1.32
CA GLY A 390 16.56 -38.52 1.40
C GLY A 390 17.29 -39.49 0.46
N VAL A 391 16.55 -40.21 -0.40
CA VAL A 391 17.09 -41.14 -1.42
C VAL A 391 16.93 -40.55 -2.82
N THR A 392 17.98 -40.59 -3.64
CA THR A 392 18.01 -40.08 -5.03
C THR A 392 18.21 -41.19 -6.05
N CYS A 393 17.56 -41.05 -7.21
CA CYS A 393 17.81 -41.86 -8.40
C CYS A 393 19.07 -41.45 -9.15
N GLN A 394 19.59 -40.24 -8.91
CA GLN A 394 20.76 -39.72 -9.63
C GLN A 394 22.01 -40.55 -9.30
N GLY A 395 22.50 -41.30 -10.28
CA GLY A 395 23.61 -42.24 -10.13
C GLY A 395 23.20 -43.70 -9.85
N SER A 396 21.89 -43.99 -9.79
CA SER A 396 21.39 -45.36 -9.60
C SER A 396 21.50 -46.19 -10.88
N SER A 397 21.84 -47.48 -10.75
CA SER A 397 21.81 -48.45 -11.85
C SER A 397 20.39 -48.76 -12.35
N LEU A 398 19.36 -48.35 -11.60
CA LEU A 398 17.95 -48.57 -11.92
C LEU A 398 17.36 -47.41 -12.74
N GLY A 399 18.12 -46.33 -12.93
CA GLY A 399 17.75 -45.17 -13.74
C GLY A 399 17.76 -43.88 -12.94
N ASN A 400 17.98 -42.76 -13.64
CA ASN A 400 18.26 -41.46 -13.01
C ASN A 400 17.01 -40.63 -12.68
N CYS A 401 15.82 -41.02 -13.14
CA CYS A 401 14.60 -40.24 -12.99
C CYS A 401 13.76 -40.77 -11.84
N CYS A 402 13.26 -39.87 -10.98
CA CYS A 402 12.33 -40.20 -9.92
C CYS A 402 10.91 -39.92 -10.39
N SER A 403 10.09 -40.95 -10.60
CA SER A 403 8.69 -40.79 -11.02
C SER A 403 7.85 -40.11 -9.94
N SER A 404 6.66 -39.62 -10.31
CA SER A 404 5.67 -39.07 -9.37
C SER A 404 5.24 -40.07 -8.29
N HIS A 405 5.47 -41.36 -8.52
CA HIS A 405 5.09 -42.45 -7.61
C HIS A 405 6.24 -42.86 -6.67
N GLY A 406 7.38 -42.17 -6.70
CA GLY A 406 8.50 -42.45 -5.80
C GLY A 406 9.39 -43.62 -6.24
N TYR A 407 9.45 -43.89 -7.55
CA TYR A 407 10.29 -44.96 -8.12
C TYR A 407 11.32 -44.44 -9.12
N CYS A 408 12.50 -45.06 -9.15
CA CYS A 408 13.59 -44.81 -10.09
C CYS A 408 13.39 -45.55 -11.41
N GLY A 409 13.68 -44.86 -12.51
CA GLY A 409 13.66 -45.43 -13.86
C GLY A 409 14.32 -44.51 -14.87
N SER A 410 14.40 -44.97 -16.12
CA SER A 410 14.98 -44.20 -17.24
C SER A 410 14.02 -43.99 -18.42
N SER A 411 12.84 -44.61 -18.39
CA SER A 411 11.85 -44.45 -19.47
C SER A 411 11.03 -43.17 -19.28
N ALA A 412 10.29 -42.81 -20.34
CA ALA A 412 9.47 -41.61 -20.38
C ALA A 412 8.52 -41.49 -19.17
N GLU A 413 7.96 -42.61 -18.72
CA GLU A 413 7.03 -42.67 -17.59
C GLU A 413 7.67 -42.21 -16.27
N TYR A 414 8.99 -42.36 -16.13
CA TYR A 414 9.73 -41.91 -14.94
C TYR A 414 10.29 -40.51 -15.09
N CYS A 415 10.64 -40.10 -16.32
CA CYS A 415 11.37 -38.87 -16.58
C CYS A 415 10.50 -37.70 -17.04
N GLN A 416 9.25 -37.92 -17.44
CA GLN A 416 8.36 -36.89 -18.01
C GLN A 416 7.38 -36.32 -16.97
N ALA A 417 6.14 -36.03 -17.36
CA ALA A 417 5.17 -35.31 -16.52
C ALA A 417 4.98 -36.01 -15.17
N GLY A 418 5.30 -35.29 -14.09
CA GLY A 418 5.26 -35.81 -12.72
C GLY A 418 6.62 -36.27 -12.16
N CYS A 419 7.70 -36.26 -12.95
CA CYS A 419 9.04 -36.56 -12.43
C CYS A 419 9.46 -35.56 -11.34
N ASN A 420 9.99 -36.07 -10.23
CA ASN A 420 10.45 -35.30 -9.09
C ASN A 420 11.94 -34.95 -9.21
N SER A 421 12.22 -33.71 -9.57
CA SER A 421 13.58 -33.22 -9.82
C SER A 421 14.43 -33.07 -8.56
N ALA A 422 13.86 -33.17 -7.35
CA ALA A 422 14.62 -33.18 -6.11
C ALA A 422 15.33 -34.52 -5.85
N PHE A 423 14.84 -35.60 -6.47
CA PHE A 423 15.34 -36.96 -6.26
C PHE A 423 15.70 -37.67 -7.58
N GLY A 424 15.75 -36.96 -8.71
CA GLY A 424 16.12 -37.52 -10.01
C GLY A 424 16.25 -36.47 -11.12
N THR A 425 16.68 -36.89 -12.32
CA THR A 425 16.88 -36.02 -13.49
C THR A 425 15.66 -36.07 -14.41
N CYS A 426 14.86 -35.00 -14.44
CA CYS A 426 13.63 -34.95 -15.23
C CYS A 426 13.85 -34.37 -16.63
N SER A 427 13.22 -34.97 -17.63
CA SER A 427 13.23 -34.50 -19.02
C SER A 427 12.02 -33.59 -19.26
N SER A 428 12.24 -32.28 -19.43
CA SER A 428 11.21 -31.38 -19.94
C SER A 428 10.90 -31.76 -21.38
N GLY A 429 9.75 -32.42 -21.60
CA GLY A 429 9.30 -32.79 -22.93
C GLY A 429 9.16 -31.56 -23.83
N GLN A 430 10.09 -31.39 -24.75
CA GLN A 430 9.90 -30.58 -25.95
C GLN A 430 8.69 -31.17 -26.69
N SER A 431 7.56 -30.46 -26.70
CA SER A 431 6.50 -30.74 -27.65
C SER A 431 7.06 -30.49 -29.05
N LYS A 432 7.27 -31.56 -29.81
CA LYS A 432 7.45 -31.44 -31.25
C LYS A 432 6.19 -30.78 -31.79
N ARG A 433 6.32 -29.57 -32.32
CA ARG A 433 5.28 -28.97 -33.16
C ARG A 433 5.20 -29.82 -34.43
N ASP A 434 4.10 -30.54 -34.58
CA ASP A 434 3.77 -31.18 -35.85
C ASP A 434 3.64 -30.09 -36.92
N GLU A 435 4.57 -30.15 -37.86
CA GLU A 435 4.66 -29.32 -39.06
C GLU A 435 3.44 -29.62 -39.94
N HIS A 436 2.36 -28.84 -39.79
CA HIS A 436 1.27 -28.83 -40.76
C HIS A 436 1.74 -28.12 -42.03
N ASN A 437 2.14 -28.96 -42.98
CA ASN A 437 2.48 -28.64 -44.36
C ASN A 437 1.33 -27.87 -45.06
N HIS A 438 1.44 -26.54 -45.15
CA HIS A 438 0.63 -25.76 -46.09
C HIS A 438 1.23 -25.90 -47.49
N MET A 439 0.62 -26.79 -48.29
CA MET A 439 0.84 -26.88 -49.74
C MET A 439 0.62 -25.50 -50.39
N HIS A 440 1.71 -24.91 -50.89
CA HIS A 440 1.66 -23.86 -51.90
C HIS A 440 1.15 -24.45 -53.21
N VAL A 441 -0.10 -24.16 -53.55
CA VAL A 441 -0.63 -24.41 -54.89
C VAL A 441 -0.28 -23.21 -55.76
N HIS A 442 0.71 -23.38 -56.63
CA HIS A 442 0.98 -22.50 -57.76
C HIS A 442 -0.26 -22.42 -58.67
N LYS A 443 -0.88 -21.24 -58.79
CA LYS A 443 -1.81 -20.95 -59.88
C LYS A 443 -1.03 -20.41 -61.08
N HIS A 444 -0.98 -21.24 -62.12
CA HIS A 444 -0.57 -20.85 -63.46
C HIS A 444 -1.53 -19.81 -64.04
N ALA A 445 -0.97 -18.76 -64.64
CA ALA A 445 -1.66 -17.80 -65.48
C ALA A 445 -2.08 -18.47 -66.80
N TYR A 446 -3.35 -18.29 -67.18
CA TYR A 446 -3.80 -18.42 -68.57
C TYR A 446 -4.52 -17.12 -68.95
N HIS A 447 -3.96 -16.43 -69.94
CA HIS A 447 -4.60 -15.39 -70.71
C HIS A 447 -5.68 -15.99 -71.62
N VAL A 448 -6.87 -15.40 -71.63
CA VAL A 448 -7.79 -15.41 -72.78
C VAL A 448 -8.38 -14.02 -72.90
N GLY A 449 -8.18 -13.41 -74.08
CA GLY A 449 -8.72 -12.10 -74.45
C GLY A 449 -9.93 -12.17 -75.39
N GLY A 450 -10.50 -11.00 -75.66
CA GLY A 450 -11.56 -10.72 -76.65
C GLY A 450 -12.97 -10.94 -76.08
N ASP A 451 -13.98 -10.08 -76.24
CA ASP A 451 -14.24 -8.97 -77.16
C ASP A 451 -15.36 -8.12 -76.56
N VAL A 452 -15.32 -6.78 -76.68
CA VAL A 452 -16.54 -5.95 -76.69
C VAL A 452 -16.44 -4.93 -77.81
N ARG A 453 -17.27 -5.14 -78.84
CA ARG A 453 -17.59 -4.18 -79.91
C ARG A 453 -18.32 -2.98 -79.33
N THR A 454 -17.93 -1.78 -79.76
CA THR A 454 -18.86 -0.66 -79.97
C THR A 454 -18.57 -0.05 -81.35
N MET A 455 -19.62 0.07 -82.16
CA MET A 455 -19.69 0.79 -83.45
C MET A 455 -19.97 2.29 -83.20
N PRO A 456 -19.89 3.19 -84.20
CA PRO A 456 -19.69 2.99 -85.64
C PRO A 456 -18.38 3.54 -86.24
#